data_AF-A0A5C3F981-F1
#
_entry.id   AF-A0A5C3F981-F1
#
_cell.length_a   1.000
_cell.length_b   1.000
_cell.length_c   1.000
_cell.angle_alpha   90.00
_cell.angle_beta   90.00
_cell.angle_gamma   90.00
#
_symmetry.space_group_name_H-M   'P 1'
#
loop_
_entity.id
_entity.type
_entity.pdbx_description
1 polymer ?
#
loop_
_entity_poly.entity_id
_entity_poly.type
_entity_poly.pdbx_seq_one_letter_code
_entity_poly.pdbx_strand_id
1 'polypeptide(L)'
;MPAAPPPPRPPLRSSRWRTALGIVSIALLGLAASATAQNTPLWPELDPTQLAQLQACLVGHKLNVVTAALSDARTYYQSSQSDNLVFHYNPSAIVHASSTQDVQAAVRCAAKHGNIAVAARSGGHSFGGYGSGGRDGSLVIDVGALNKTVSHPHERTAEIWTGARLGDVVKELWSQGDGMVALAHGTCPSVGVGGHAICGGFGPTSRAWGMTMDHILEADVVLADGSLVTASQTQNQDLLWAIRGAGSYVGIVTRFLFRTHDVSTPVVFFEYRWTPSLNTPEDAAAVFTALQAFALSKHASEKLGFHIQMMRPVKTDPMPNTGRKITLHVRGNFLGTEAEFGAVVGQLWKQFRKHGAPMPDGKTERSMTFLASMQEWDDFGPVGHKLDTLLERQKHNNFVAKTLLTLDHTKGLTPEAILSLYRHLFDTAVLTEDEKVLADGHPSWFLWNLYFEFYGGPAPAYRTKDAIEGSAFPWRDGLWLIQASAGTDEKKTIPHGAHVHLERLNEQLHDSIARSGIKAAGYSCYLDPDLSENEWRSLYYGPSLRRLEEIKARVDPTNLLRNPQSLGSRTEIEHRWKSQRRSLDRAMSAANRSLRTGPDR
;
A
#
# COMPACT_ATOMS: atom_id res chain seq x y z
N MET A 1 -33.29 -62.37 12.36
CA MET A 1 -34.00 -62.31 11.07
C MET A 1 -35.01 -61.17 11.12
N PRO A 2 -35.18 -60.43 10.01
CA PRO A 2 -35.42 -58.98 10.02
C PRO A 2 -36.73 -58.56 9.33
N ALA A 3 -37.09 -57.29 9.48
CA ALA A 3 -37.87 -56.55 8.48
C ALA A 3 -37.03 -55.35 8.01
N ALA A 4 -36.83 -55.26 6.69
CA ALA A 4 -35.88 -54.39 6.01
C ALA A 4 -36.47 -53.01 5.65
N PRO A 5 -35.62 -51.96 5.48
CA PRO A 5 -36.03 -50.68 4.90
C PRO A 5 -36.02 -50.70 3.35
N PRO A 6 -36.78 -49.79 2.69
CA PRO A 6 -37.03 -49.82 1.25
C PRO A 6 -35.84 -49.32 0.38
N PRO A 7 -35.82 -49.69 -0.92
CA PRO A 7 -34.68 -49.50 -1.83
C PRO A 7 -34.58 -48.09 -2.48
N PRO A 8 -33.41 -47.75 -3.06
CA PRO A 8 -33.12 -46.42 -3.61
C PRO A 8 -33.65 -46.22 -5.04
N ARG A 9 -33.88 -44.95 -5.43
CA ARG A 9 -34.28 -44.54 -6.80
C ARG A 9 -33.07 -44.40 -7.75
N PRO A 10 -33.21 -44.75 -9.04
CA PRO A 10 -32.16 -44.67 -10.07
C PRO A 10 -32.07 -43.27 -10.77
N PRO A 11 -31.03 -43.02 -11.61
CA PRO A 11 -30.53 -41.68 -11.92
C PRO A 11 -31.11 -41.05 -13.19
N LEU A 12 -31.13 -39.72 -13.26
CA LEU A 12 -31.46 -38.96 -14.47
C LEU A 12 -30.25 -38.83 -15.39
N ARG A 13 -30.48 -39.17 -16.66
CA ARG A 13 -29.51 -39.24 -17.77
C ARG A 13 -29.16 -37.87 -18.37
N SER A 14 -27.95 -37.86 -18.92
CA SER A 14 -27.28 -36.91 -19.82
C SER A 14 -28.08 -36.32 -20.97
N SER A 15 -27.72 -35.10 -21.41
CA SER A 15 -27.83 -34.72 -22.83
C SER A 15 -26.58 -33.99 -23.32
N ARG A 16 -25.84 -34.66 -24.22
CA ARG A 16 -24.86 -34.08 -25.14
C ARG A 16 -25.61 -33.30 -26.22
N TRP A 17 -25.07 -32.16 -26.66
CA TRP A 17 -25.42 -31.59 -27.96
C TRP A 17 -24.16 -31.33 -28.79
N ARG A 18 -24.18 -31.90 -30.00
CA ARG A 18 -23.19 -31.77 -31.06
C ARG A 18 -23.46 -30.52 -31.89
N THR A 19 -22.38 -29.99 -32.44
CA THR A 19 -22.23 -29.04 -33.55
C THR A 19 -23.14 -29.29 -34.76
N ALA A 20 -23.63 -28.22 -35.39
CA ALA A 20 -23.86 -28.13 -36.83
C ALA A 20 -23.84 -26.66 -37.32
N LEU A 21 -23.05 -26.41 -38.37
CA LEU A 21 -22.98 -25.17 -39.13
C LEU A 21 -24.28 -24.88 -39.90
N GLY A 22 -24.57 -23.60 -40.15
CA GLY A 22 -25.64 -23.16 -41.05
C GLY A 22 -25.61 -21.65 -41.37
N ILE A 23 -24.89 -21.30 -42.43
CA ILE A 23 -25.18 -20.28 -43.46
C ILE A 23 -25.78 -18.93 -43.01
N VAL A 24 -24.97 -17.86 -43.13
CA VAL A 24 -25.39 -16.45 -43.02
C VAL A 24 -25.97 -15.97 -44.35
N SER A 25 -27.22 -15.51 -44.33
CA SER A 25 -27.83 -14.72 -45.41
C SER A 25 -27.58 -13.23 -45.19
N ILE A 26 -27.17 -12.57 -46.27
CA ILE A 26 -26.93 -11.13 -46.39
C ILE A 26 -28.28 -10.39 -46.40
N ALA A 27 -28.41 -9.37 -45.56
CA ALA A 27 -29.40 -8.30 -45.73
C ALA A 27 -28.73 -6.94 -45.43
N LEU A 28 -28.59 -6.14 -46.49
CA LEU A 28 -28.18 -4.74 -46.46
C LEU A 28 -29.37 -3.86 -46.06
N LEU A 29 -29.20 -3.00 -45.05
CA LEU A 29 -29.97 -1.76 -44.87
C LEU A 29 -29.09 -0.75 -44.11
N GLY A 30 -28.92 0.43 -44.71
CA GLY A 30 -27.94 1.43 -44.31
C GLY A 30 -28.44 2.52 -43.35
N LEU A 31 -27.46 3.37 -42.99
CA LEU A 31 -27.54 4.74 -42.44
C LEU A 31 -28.08 4.93 -41.01
N ALA A 32 -27.15 5.05 -40.05
CA ALA A 32 -26.91 6.28 -39.31
C ALA A 32 -25.60 6.13 -38.51
N ALA A 33 -24.51 6.75 -39.00
CA ALA A 33 -23.30 6.90 -38.19
C ALA A 33 -23.53 8.01 -37.16
N SER A 34 -24.18 7.68 -36.05
CA SER A 34 -23.96 8.41 -34.81
C SER A 34 -22.52 8.14 -34.41
N ALA A 35 -21.65 9.14 -34.53
CA ALA A 35 -20.31 9.10 -33.95
C ALA A 35 -20.45 8.99 -32.43
N THR A 36 -20.59 7.77 -31.93
CA THR A 36 -20.32 7.45 -30.54
C THR A 36 -18.88 7.88 -30.30
N ALA A 37 -18.67 8.77 -29.32
CA ALA A 37 -17.33 9.13 -28.89
C ALA A 37 -16.64 7.81 -28.53
N GLN A 38 -15.70 7.37 -29.37
CA GLN A 38 -14.95 6.16 -29.12
C GLN A 38 -14.20 6.38 -27.81
N ASN A 39 -14.60 5.66 -26.76
CA ASN A 39 -13.84 5.60 -25.52
C ASN A 39 -12.41 5.21 -25.90
N THR A 40 -11.50 6.17 -25.86
CA THR A 40 -10.09 5.90 -26.05
C THR A 40 -9.68 5.00 -24.89
N PRO A 41 -9.16 3.79 -25.13
CA PRO A 41 -8.77 2.91 -24.04
C PRO A 41 -7.75 3.65 -23.15
N LEU A 42 -7.77 3.38 -21.84
CA LEU A 42 -6.74 3.84 -20.88
C LEU A 42 -5.31 3.54 -21.38
N TRP A 43 -5.20 2.58 -22.30
CA TRP A 43 -4.02 1.88 -22.71
C TRP A 43 -4.06 1.54 -24.20
N PRO A 44 -3.66 2.44 -25.11
CA PRO A 44 -3.48 2.05 -26.51
C PRO A 44 -2.30 1.09 -26.66
N GLU A 45 -2.29 0.34 -27.77
CA GLU A 45 -1.13 -0.43 -28.19
C GLU A 45 0.06 0.51 -28.50
N LEU A 46 1.27 0.01 -28.25
CA LEU A 46 2.49 0.76 -28.52
C LEU A 46 2.85 0.72 -30.00
N ASP A 47 2.97 1.89 -30.62
CA ASP A 47 3.54 2.02 -31.96
C ASP A 47 5.07 1.79 -31.91
N PRO A 48 5.62 0.82 -32.66
CA PRO A 48 7.06 0.57 -32.73
C PRO A 48 7.88 1.81 -33.10
N THR A 49 7.33 2.72 -33.91
CA THR A 49 8.00 3.97 -34.29
C THR A 49 8.12 4.91 -33.11
N GLN A 50 7.05 5.06 -32.32
CA GLN A 50 7.06 5.87 -31.09
C GLN A 50 8.03 5.31 -30.07
N LEU A 51 8.08 3.98 -29.93
CA LEU A 51 9.02 3.31 -29.04
C LEU A 51 10.48 3.60 -29.44
N ALA A 52 10.83 3.45 -30.73
CA ALA A 52 12.17 3.75 -31.21
C ALA A 52 12.55 5.22 -30.99
N GLN A 53 11.60 6.15 -31.21
CA GLN A 53 11.82 7.57 -30.95
C GLN A 53 12.03 7.89 -29.47
N LEU A 54 11.26 7.27 -28.58
CA LEU A 54 11.46 7.39 -27.13
C LEU A 54 12.87 6.94 -26.76
N GLN A 55 13.26 5.72 -27.15
CA GLN A 55 14.57 5.16 -26.81
C GLN A 55 15.72 6.01 -27.37
N ALA A 56 15.60 6.50 -28.61
CA ALA A 56 16.58 7.41 -29.20
C ALA A 56 16.67 8.75 -28.44
N CYS A 57 15.55 9.30 -27.98
CA CYS A 57 15.54 10.50 -27.15
C CYS A 57 16.25 10.28 -25.82
N LEU A 58 15.97 9.17 -25.12
CA LEU A 58 16.59 8.84 -23.84
C LEU A 58 18.12 8.66 -23.98
N VAL A 59 18.56 7.94 -25.01
CA VAL A 59 19.99 7.75 -25.33
C VAL A 59 20.64 9.07 -25.73
N GLY A 60 19.95 9.91 -26.51
CA GLY A 60 20.44 11.24 -26.90
C GLY A 60 20.67 12.19 -25.71
N HIS A 61 19.89 12.02 -24.65
CA HIS A 61 20.09 12.71 -23.37
C HIS A 61 21.17 12.06 -22.47
N LYS A 62 21.84 11.00 -22.94
CA LYS A 62 22.87 10.25 -22.21
C LYS A 62 22.39 9.68 -20.87
N LEU A 63 21.11 9.33 -20.79
CA LEU A 63 20.55 8.70 -19.60
C LEU A 63 21.05 7.25 -19.46
N ASN A 64 21.09 6.74 -18.23
CA ASN A 64 21.34 5.32 -18.00
C ASN A 64 20.07 4.52 -18.31
N VAL A 65 20.01 3.95 -19.51
CA VAL A 65 18.82 3.27 -20.05
C VAL A 65 19.08 1.77 -20.19
N VAL A 66 18.17 0.97 -19.67
CA VAL A 66 18.10 -0.48 -19.90
C VAL A 66 16.87 -0.77 -20.78
N THR A 67 17.07 -1.51 -21.87
CA THR A 67 15.99 -1.97 -22.75
C THR A 67 16.28 -3.40 -23.22
N ALA A 68 15.24 -4.14 -23.62
CA ALA A 68 15.40 -5.47 -24.20
C ALA A 68 16.21 -5.46 -25.52
N ALA A 69 16.27 -4.33 -26.21
CA ALA A 69 16.99 -4.19 -27.48
C ALA A 69 18.46 -3.76 -27.32
N LEU A 70 18.81 -3.08 -26.21
CA LEU A 70 20.12 -2.49 -25.97
C LEU A 70 20.94 -3.23 -24.89
N SER A 71 20.30 -4.09 -24.11
CA SER A 71 20.91 -4.80 -22.98
C SER A 71 20.79 -6.31 -23.16
N ASP A 72 21.66 -7.08 -22.51
CA ASP A 72 21.49 -8.51 -22.44
C ASP A 72 20.24 -8.90 -21.64
N ALA A 73 19.73 -10.11 -21.89
CA ALA A 73 18.49 -10.60 -21.31
C ALA A 73 18.52 -10.62 -19.77
N ARG A 74 19.67 -10.89 -19.16
CA ARG A 74 19.80 -10.95 -17.70
C ARG A 74 19.73 -9.56 -17.09
N THR A 75 20.44 -8.59 -17.66
CA THR A 75 20.42 -7.19 -17.22
C THR A 75 19.01 -6.60 -17.34
N TYR A 76 18.32 -6.83 -18.45
CA TYR A 76 16.94 -6.38 -18.64
C TYR A 76 15.98 -7.05 -17.65
N TYR A 77 16.07 -8.38 -17.49
CA TYR A 77 15.25 -9.11 -16.53
C TYR A 77 15.43 -8.55 -15.11
N GLN A 78 16.67 -8.47 -14.60
CA GLN A 78 16.96 -7.96 -13.26
C GLN A 78 16.47 -6.52 -13.06
N SER A 79 16.67 -5.66 -14.06
CA SER A 79 16.25 -4.25 -13.98
C SER A 79 14.74 -4.07 -14.00
N SER A 80 13.98 -5.00 -14.61
CA SER A 80 12.52 -4.92 -14.71
C SER A 80 11.78 -5.49 -13.48
N GLN A 81 12.46 -6.21 -12.59
CA GLN A 81 11.83 -6.86 -11.45
C GLN A 81 11.16 -5.86 -10.48
N SER A 82 10.01 -6.27 -9.95
CA SER A 82 9.40 -5.67 -8.77
C SER A 82 9.86 -6.41 -7.52
N ASP A 83 9.60 -5.85 -6.33
CA ASP A 83 9.73 -6.60 -5.08
C ASP A 83 8.81 -7.84 -5.09
N ASN A 84 7.53 -7.63 -5.43
CA ASN A 84 6.55 -8.71 -5.61
C ASN A 84 6.60 -9.30 -7.03
N LEU A 85 7.10 -10.53 -7.18
CA LEU A 85 7.27 -11.19 -8.48
C LEU A 85 5.99 -11.72 -9.11
N VAL A 86 4.85 -11.72 -8.40
CA VAL A 86 3.53 -11.96 -9.04
C VAL A 86 3.30 -10.94 -10.16
N PHE A 87 3.68 -9.69 -9.91
CA PHE A 87 3.44 -8.56 -10.79
C PHE A 87 4.74 -8.11 -11.44
N HIS A 88 5.30 -9.01 -12.25
CA HIS A 88 6.44 -8.72 -13.11
C HIS A 88 5.94 -8.28 -14.50
N TYR A 89 6.39 -7.10 -14.94
CA TYR A 89 6.02 -6.51 -16.23
C TYR A 89 7.26 -6.34 -17.10
N ASN A 90 7.04 -6.11 -18.40
CA ASN A 90 8.06 -5.85 -19.40
C ASN A 90 8.03 -4.36 -19.84
N PRO A 91 8.77 -3.45 -19.17
CA PRO A 91 8.86 -2.05 -19.57
C PRO A 91 9.44 -1.86 -20.98
N SER A 92 9.00 -0.82 -21.68
CA SER A 92 9.57 -0.40 -22.96
C SER A 92 11.01 0.12 -22.82
N ALA A 93 11.29 0.77 -21.70
CA ALA A 93 12.61 1.17 -21.25
C ALA A 93 12.59 1.38 -19.73
N ILE A 94 13.76 1.23 -19.11
CA ILE A 94 13.99 1.53 -17.70
C ILE A 94 15.11 2.56 -17.64
N VAL A 95 14.83 3.72 -17.04
CA VAL A 95 15.80 4.79 -16.83
C VAL A 95 16.23 4.77 -15.37
N HIS A 96 17.50 4.51 -15.09
CA HIS A 96 18.08 4.69 -13.77
C HIS A 96 18.55 6.14 -13.62
N ALA A 97 17.65 6.99 -13.14
CA ALA A 97 17.94 8.41 -12.96
C ALA A 97 18.93 8.60 -11.81
N SER A 98 19.96 9.41 -12.02
CA SER A 98 20.96 9.77 -11.02
C SER A 98 20.80 11.20 -10.49
N SER A 99 19.93 11.98 -11.13
CA SER A 99 19.64 13.37 -10.79
C SER A 99 18.18 13.73 -11.10
N THR A 100 17.70 14.84 -10.54
CA THR A 100 16.39 15.41 -10.91
C THR A 100 16.34 15.76 -12.40
N GLN A 101 17.46 16.19 -12.98
CA GLN A 101 17.56 16.54 -14.39
C GLN A 101 17.36 15.33 -15.31
N ASP A 102 17.85 14.15 -14.90
CA ASP A 102 17.60 12.88 -15.61
C ASP A 102 16.11 12.55 -15.62
N VAL A 103 15.43 12.70 -14.47
CA VAL A 103 13.97 12.52 -14.36
C VAL A 103 13.24 13.47 -15.30
N GLN A 104 13.59 14.75 -15.29
CA GLN A 104 13.00 15.74 -16.20
C GLN A 104 13.23 15.40 -17.68
N ALA A 105 14.44 14.96 -18.05
CA ALA A 105 14.76 14.57 -19.42
C ALA A 105 13.96 13.35 -19.87
N ALA A 106 13.85 12.32 -19.02
CA ALA A 106 13.06 11.13 -19.29
C ALA A 106 11.57 11.45 -19.47
N VAL A 107 11.00 12.28 -18.59
CA VAL A 107 9.60 12.73 -18.70
C VAL A 107 9.38 13.52 -19.99
N ARG A 108 10.28 14.45 -20.35
CA ARG A 108 10.17 15.20 -21.61
C ARG A 108 10.24 14.30 -22.83
N CYS A 109 11.10 13.28 -22.82
CA CYS A 109 11.15 12.30 -23.91
C CYS A 109 9.82 11.54 -24.04
N ALA A 110 9.25 11.08 -22.93
CA ALA A 110 7.95 10.40 -22.93
C ALA A 110 6.80 11.31 -23.37
N ALA A 111 6.76 12.55 -22.90
CA ALA A 111 5.74 13.53 -23.25
C ALA A 111 5.77 13.93 -24.74
N LYS A 112 6.98 13.99 -25.33
CA LYS A 112 7.18 14.36 -26.74
C LYS A 112 6.90 13.20 -27.70
N HIS A 113 7.22 11.97 -27.31
CA HIS A 113 7.25 10.80 -28.18
C HIS A 113 6.30 9.71 -27.69
N GLY A 114 4.99 9.92 -27.93
CA GLY A 114 3.97 8.87 -27.87
C GLY A 114 3.00 8.94 -26.70
N ASN A 115 2.13 7.94 -26.61
CA ASN A 115 1.21 7.73 -25.50
C ASN A 115 1.73 6.63 -24.55
N ILE A 116 2.99 6.74 -24.14
CA ILE A 116 3.68 5.76 -23.28
C ILE A 116 3.44 6.17 -21.83
N ALA A 117 2.89 5.28 -21.00
CA ALA A 117 2.75 5.59 -19.59
C ALA A 117 4.10 5.60 -18.89
N VAL A 118 4.21 6.50 -17.94
CA VAL A 118 5.40 6.65 -17.10
C VAL A 118 5.06 6.19 -15.69
N ALA A 119 5.84 5.24 -15.19
CA ALA A 119 5.83 4.81 -13.80
C ALA A 119 7.14 5.22 -13.11
N ALA A 120 7.05 5.89 -11.98
CA ALA A 120 8.21 6.15 -11.14
C ALA A 120 8.45 4.98 -10.19
N ARG A 121 9.70 4.52 -10.09
CA ARG A 121 10.12 3.46 -9.16
C ARG A 121 11.09 3.99 -8.13
N SER A 122 10.67 3.94 -6.87
CA SER A 122 11.56 4.16 -5.72
C SER A 122 11.98 2.80 -5.15
N GLY A 123 11.19 2.27 -4.21
CA GLY A 123 11.43 0.99 -3.53
C GLY A 123 11.14 -0.26 -4.36
N GLY A 124 10.21 -0.18 -5.31
CA GLY A 124 9.69 -1.36 -6.03
C GLY A 124 8.64 -2.17 -5.24
N HIS A 125 8.23 -1.70 -4.05
CA HIS A 125 7.33 -2.37 -3.10
C HIS A 125 5.82 -2.24 -3.39
N SER A 126 5.44 -1.82 -4.61
CA SER A 126 4.02 -1.78 -4.96
C SER A 126 3.46 -3.20 -4.98
N PHE A 127 2.41 -3.46 -4.19
CA PHE A 127 1.80 -4.80 -4.10
C PHE A 127 1.29 -5.30 -5.45
N GLY A 128 0.73 -4.43 -6.30
CA GLY A 128 0.37 -4.74 -7.70
C GLY A 128 1.45 -4.43 -8.76
N GLY A 129 2.71 -4.23 -8.38
CA GLY A 129 3.81 -3.99 -9.34
C GLY A 129 3.75 -2.66 -10.12
N TYR A 130 3.02 -1.65 -9.63
CA TYR A 130 2.82 -0.38 -10.36
C TYR A 130 4.10 0.45 -10.48
N GLY A 131 5.04 0.31 -9.53
CA GLY A 131 6.38 0.88 -9.65
C GLY A 131 7.20 0.28 -10.80
N SER A 132 6.91 -0.96 -11.20
CA SER A 132 7.56 -1.64 -12.34
C SER A 132 6.80 -1.45 -13.66
N GLY A 133 5.90 -0.46 -13.73
CA GLY A 133 5.15 -0.11 -14.93
C GLY A 133 3.65 -0.39 -14.85
N GLY A 134 3.22 -1.29 -13.96
CA GLY A 134 1.82 -1.70 -13.79
C GLY A 134 1.21 -2.44 -15.00
N ARG A 135 1.95 -2.53 -16.10
CA ARG A 135 1.67 -3.25 -17.33
C ARG A 135 2.91 -3.27 -18.21
N ASP A 136 2.88 -4.13 -19.23
CA ASP A 136 3.89 -4.16 -20.26
C ASP A 136 3.89 -2.87 -21.11
N GLY A 137 5.08 -2.46 -21.53
CA GLY A 137 5.28 -1.33 -22.43
C GLY A 137 5.40 0.05 -21.77
N SER A 138 5.17 0.16 -20.46
CA SER A 138 5.41 1.41 -19.71
C SER A 138 6.89 1.80 -19.72
N LEU A 139 7.17 3.11 -19.65
CA LEU A 139 8.49 3.63 -19.29
C LEU A 139 8.62 3.61 -17.77
N VAL A 140 9.65 2.96 -17.24
CA VAL A 140 9.98 3.02 -15.82
C VAL A 140 11.08 4.05 -15.61
N ILE A 141 10.85 5.02 -14.73
CA ILE A 141 11.87 5.95 -14.24
C ILE A 141 12.23 5.55 -12.81
N ASP A 142 13.34 4.85 -12.67
CA ASP A 142 13.88 4.40 -11.40
C ASP A 142 14.70 5.53 -10.76
N VAL A 143 14.23 6.00 -9.61
CA VAL A 143 14.88 7.08 -8.83
C VAL A 143 15.76 6.53 -7.71
N GLY A 144 16.05 5.23 -7.69
CA GLY A 144 16.77 4.55 -6.62
C GLY A 144 18.18 5.08 -6.35
N ALA A 145 18.82 5.77 -7.30
CA ALA A 145 20.12 6.43 -7.10
C ALA A 145 19.99 7.82 -6.45
N LEU A 146 18.80 8.42 -6.40
CA LEU A 146 18.51 9.62 -5.63
C LEU A 146 18.22 9.20 -4.18
N ASN A 147 19.24 8.74 -3.44
CA ASN A 147 19.05 8.05 -2.16
C ASN A 147 19.70 8.73 -0.95
N LYS A 148 20.03 10.01 -1.06
CA LYS A 148 20.65 10.80 0.00
C LYS A 148 19.66 11.15 1.12
N THR A 149 20.12 11.15 2.37
CA THR A 149 19.47 11.78 3.53
C THR A 149 20.39 12.82 4.16
N VAL A 150 19.85 14.01 4.44
CA VAL A 150 20.52 15.08 5.18
C VAL A 150 19.64 15.49 6.35
N SER A 151 20.12 15.29 7.57
CA SER A 151 19.45 15.70 8.80
C SER A 151 19.83 17.13 9.17
N HIS A 152 18.86 17.91 9.64
CA HIS A 152 19.06 19.25 10.20
C HIS A 152 18.50 19.29 11.63
N PRO A 153 19.22 18.75 12.64
CA PRO A 153 18.70 18.58 14.00
C PRO A 153 18.23 19.89 14.66
N HIS A 154 18.95 20.99 14.43
CA HIS A 154 18.57 22.31 14.96
C HIS A 154 17.25 22.84 14.39
N GLU A 155 16.95 22.52 13.13
CA GLU A 155 15.72 22.93 12.45
C GLU A 155 14.58 21.92 12.64
N ARG A 156 14.89 20.74 13.18
CA ARG A 156 13.97 19.58 13.28
C ARG A 156 13.39 19.19 11.92
N THR A 157 14.27 19.18 10.92
CA THR A 157 13.94 18.77 9.57
C THR A 157 14.96 17.80 9.01
N ALA A 158 14.61 17.14 7.91
CA ALA A 158 15.53 16.35 7.11
C ALA A 158 15.16 16.42 5.63
N GLU A 159 16.16 16.61 4.77
CA GLU A 159 16.02 16.43 3.33
C GLU A 159 16.26 14.97 2.96
N ILE A 160 15.30 14.35 2.28
CA ILE A 160 15.38 12.95 1.90
C ILE A 160 15.01 12.82 0.43
N TRP A 161 15.94 12.29 -0.36
CA TRP A 161 15.69 12.00 -1.76
C TRP A 161 14.90 10.71 -1.92
N THR A 162 14.01 10.68 -2.92
CA THR A 162 12.92 9.68 -2.97
C THR A 162 13.37 8.25 -3.28
N GLY A 163 14.60 8.06 -3.74
CA GLY A 163 15.26 6.75 -3.87
C GLY A 163 15.76 6.16 -2.55
N ALA A 164 15.80 6.92 -1.45
CA ALA A 164 16.22 6.41 -0.15
C ALA A 164 15.29 5.30 0.35
N ARG A 165 15.85 4.36 1.11
CA ARG A 165 15.11 3.24 1.74
C ARG A 165 14.90 3.51 3.21
N LEU A 166 13.79 3.04 3.78
CA LEU A 166 13.42 3.32 5.18
C LEU A 166 14.54 2.92 6.15
N GLY A 167 15.15 1.75 5.97
CA GLY A 167 16.26 1.30 6.82
C GLY A 167 17.49 2.22 6.75
N ASP A 168 17.81 2.73 5.56
CA ASP A 168 18.93 3.67 5.37
C ASP A 168 18.62 5.02 6.00
N VAL A 169 17.38 5.53 5.81
CA VAL A 169 16.91 6.76 6.47
C VAL A 169 17.01 6.67 7.99
N VAL A 170 16.58 5.55 8.60
CA VAL A 170 16.70 5.34 10.05
C VAL A 170 18.14 5.47 10.49
N LYS A 171 19.08 4.78 9.82
CA LYS A 171 20.50 4.80 10.16
C LYS A 171 21.11 6.20 9.96
N GLU A 172 20.77 6.88 8.88
CA GLU A 172 21.29 8.20 8.54
C GLU A 172 20.79 9.28 9.50
N LEU A 173 19.49 9.32 9.81
CA LEU A 173 18.93 10.26 10.78
C LEU A 173 19.49 10.04 12.18
N TRP A 174 19.61 8.77 12.60
CA TRP A 174 20.21 8.43 13.89
C TRP A 174 21.66 8.89 13.98
N SER A 175 22.47 8.59 12.96
CA SER A 175 23.89 8.94 12.91
C SER A 175 24.14 10.45 12.86
N GLN A 176 23.43 11.16 11.97
CA GLN A 176 23.60 12.60 11.77
C GLN A 176 22.96 13.45 12.87
N GLY A 177 22.06 12.86 13.66
CA GLY A 177 21.33 13.52 14.75
C GLY A 177 21.79 13.12 16.15
N ASP A 178 23.03 12.65 16.30
CA ASP A 178 23.62 12.23 17.59
C ASP A 178 22.77 11.22 18.38
N GLY A 179 22.07 10.35 17.67
CA GLY A 179 21.17 9.34 18.24
C GLY A 179 19.85 9.90 18.78
N MET A 180 19.44 11.10 18.37
CA MET A 180 18.24 11.77 18.90
C MET A 180 17.21 12.14 17.85
N VAL A 181 17.45 11.87 16.57
CA VAL A 181 16.55 12.26 15.46
C VAL A 181 15.92 11.04 14.79
N ALA A 182 14.61 11.09 14.60
CA ALA A 182 13.83 10.07 13.88
C ALA A 182 12.73 10.67 13.00
N LEU A 183 12.11 9.81 12.19
CA LEU A 183 10.93 10.11 11.36
C LEU A 183 9.88 9.00 11.60
N ALA A 184 8.59 9.32 11.54
CA ALA A 184 7.55 8.29 11.54
C ALA A 184 7.52 7.59 10.16
N HIS A 185 7.57 6.26 10.15
CA HIS A 185 7.49 5.45 8.94
C HIS A 185 7.10 3.99 9.24
N GLY A 186 6.90 3.19 8.19
CA GLY A 186 6.62 1.75 8.27
C GLY A 186 7.85 0.91 8.65
N THR A 187 7.67 -0.41 8.76
CA THR A 187 8.65 -1.29 9.40
C THR A 187 9.65 -1.92 8.42
N CYS A 188 9.27 -2.15 7.17
CA CYS A 188 10.09 -2.86 6.19
C CYS A 188 11.28 -2.00 5.70
N PRO A 189 12.55 -2.40 5.97
CA PRO A 189 13.71 -1.55 5.69
C PRO A 189 13.94 -1.27 4.21
N SER A 190 13.68 -2.25 3.32
CA SER A 190 13.87 -2.13 1.87
C SER A 190 12.81 -1.28 1.14
N VAL A 191 11.73 -0.89 1.82
CA VAL A 191 10.70 -0.01 1.25
C VAL A 191 11.31 1.36 0.92
N GLY A 192 10.97 1.89 -0.24
CA GLY A 192 11.45 3.20 -0.69
C GLY A 192 10.57 4.34 -0.20
N VAL A 193 11.21 5.40 0.31
CA VAL A 193 10.54 6.60 0.86
C VAL A 193 9.59 7.23 -0.16
N GLY A 194 10.00 7.26 -1.44
CA GLY A 194 9.22 7.85 -2.52
C GLY A 194 7.79 7.32 -2.61
N GLY A 195 7.61 6.00 -2.64
CA GLY A 195 6.28 5.40 -2.68
C GLY A 195 5.56 5.42 -1.33
N HIS A 196 6.32 5.21 -0.25
CA HIS A 196 5.77 5.09 1.10
C HIS A 196 5.19 6.41 1.63
N ALA A 197 5.90 7.53 1.42
CA ALA A 197 5.49 8.83 1.92
C ALA A 197 4.32 9.44 1.14
N ILE A 198 4.04 8.97 -0.09
CA ILE A 198 3.00 9.56 -0.94
C ILE A 198 1.65 8.84 -0.88
N CYS A 199 1.55 7.72 -0.18
CA CYS A 199 0.31 6.96 0.01
C CYS A 199 -0.18 6.97 1.47
N GLY A 200 0.61 7.53 2.40
CA GLY A 200 0.39 7.47 3.84
C GLY A 200 1.71 7.28 4.57
N GLY A 201 2.08 6.02 4.73
CA GLY A 201 3.24 5.59 5.48
C GLY A 201 2.92 5.39 6.95
N PHE A 202 2.31 4.24 7.26
CA PHE A 202 1.86 3.89 8.60
C PHE A 202 2.84 2.90 9.23
N GLY A 203 3.10 3.06 10.53
CA GLY A 203 3.94 2.17 11.31
C GLY A 203 3.82 2.39 12.82
N PRO A 204 4.74 1.81 13.61
CA PRO A 204 4.59 1.68 15.06
C PRO A 204 4.61 3.00 15.84
N THR A 205 5.06 4.09 15.22
CA THR A 205 5.03 5.44 15.83
C THR A 205 3.92 6.33 15.31
N SER A 206 3.13 5.86 14.33
CA SER A 206 2.18 6.72 13.64
C SER A 206 1.06 7.24 14.52
N ARG A 207 0.62 6.48 15.53
CA ARG A 207 -0.37 6.97 16.50
C ARG A 207 0.11 8.18 17.30
N ALA A 208 1.40 8.21 17.65
CA ALA A 208 1.98 9.29 18.43
C ALA A 208 2.37 10.51 17.59
N TRP A 209 2.83 10.28 16.35
CA TRP A 209 3.48 11.31 15.55
C TRP A 209 2.72 11.71 14.28
N GLY A 210 1.93 10.81 13.71
CA GLY A 210 1.38 10.94 12.37
C GLY A 210 1.96 9.90 11.41
N MET A 211 1.38 9.80 10.22
CA MET A 211 1.96 8.99 9.14
C MET A 211 3.17 9.71 8.52
N THR A 212 4.00 9.00 7.74
CA THR A 212 5.13 9.59 7.01
C THR A 212 4.72 10.83 6.21
N MET A 213 3.57 10.78 5.52
CA MET A 213 3.06 11.90 4.72
C MET A 213 2.75 13.15 5.54
N ASP A 214 2.37 13.00 6.82
CA ASP A 214 2.01 14.11 7.70
C ASP A 214 3.23 14.96 8.07
N HIS A 215 4.43 14.42 7.83
CA HIS A 215 5.70 15.07 8.08
C HIS A 215 6.27 15.79 6.86
N ILE A 216 5.71 15.62 5.65
CA ILE A 216 6.21 16.29 4.44
C ILE A 216 5.96 17.79 4.55
N LEU A 217 6.99 18.62 4.72
CA LEU A 217 6.90 20.08 4.71
C LEU A 217 6.96 20.62 3.28
N GLU A 218 7.79 20.00 2.45
CA GLU A 218 8.06 20.40 1.07
C GLU A 218 8.37 19.17 0.20
N ALA A 219 8.06 19.27 -1.10
CA ALA A 219 8.43 18.28 -2.11
C ALA A 219 8.89 18.94 -3.41
N ASP A 220 10.01 18.46 -3.97
CA ASP A 220 10.43 18.81 -5.33
C ASP A 220 9.84 17.80 -6.32
N VAL A 221 9.11 18.29 -7.32
CA VAL A 221 8.23 17.48 -8.15
C VAL A 221 8.48 17.76 -9.63
N VAL A 222 8.75 16.70 -10.39
CA VAL A 222 8.76 16.76 -11.85
C VAL A 222 7.34 16.45 -12.37
N LEU A 223 6.73 17.43 -13.03
CA LEU A 223 5.38 17.31 -13.62
C LEU A 223 5.40 16.61 -14.98
N ALA A 224 4.24 16.30 -15.54
CA ALA A 224 4.11 15.55 -16.79
C ALA A 224 4.67 16.28 -18.03
N ASP A 225 4.87 17.59 -17.97
CA ASP A 225 5.56 18.37 -19.01
C ASP A 225 7.09 18.43 -18.81
N GLY A 226 7.59 17.82 -17.73
CA GLY A 226 9.00 17.81 -17.33
C GLY A 226 9.48 19.07 -16.60
N SER A 227 8.57 20.00 -16.26
CA SER A 227 8.90 21.12 -15.37
C SER A 227 9.17 20.62 -13.95
N LEU A 228 10.10 21.28 -13.26
CA LEU A 228 10.39 21.05 -11.84
C LEU A 228 9.69 22.16 -11.03
N VAL A 229 8.88 21.76 -10.06
CA VAL A 229 8.20 22.68 -9.16
C VAL A 229 8.40 22.24 -7.71
N THR A 230 8.33 23.19 -6.78
CA THR A 230 8.33 22.92 -5.35
C THR A 230 6.91 23.04 -4.81
N ALA A 231 6.46 22.03 -4.07
CA ALA A 231 5.17 21.99 -3.40
C ALA A 231 5.37 22.13 -1.89
N SER A 232 4.81 23.17 -1.30
CA SER A 232 4.93 23.53 0.12
C SER A 232 3.62 24.16 0.62
N GLN A 233 3.58 24.59 1.89
CA GLN A 233 2.43 25.34 2.41
C GLN A 233 2.28 26.74 1.78
N THR A 234 3.33 27.27 1.15
CA THR A 234 3.32 28.62 0.55
C THR A 234 3.35 28.60 -0.98
N GLN A 235 3.65 27.45 -1.60
CA GLN A 235 3.76 27.30 -3.05
C GLN A 235 3.12 25.98 -3.51
N ASN A 236 2.33 26.00 -4.58
CA ASN A 236 1.67 24.79 -5.13
C ASN A 236 0.94 23.94 -4.07
N GLN A 237 0.18 24.58 -3.17
CA GLN A 237 -0.46 23.93 -2.01
C GLN A 237 -1.38 22.76 -2.39
N ASP A 238 -2.09 22.87 -3.52
CA ASP A 238 -2.90 21.76 -4.06
C ASP A 238 -2.06 20.54 -4.42
N LEU A 239 -0.85 20.74 -4.92
CA LEU A 239 0.07 19.66 -5.24
C LEU A 239 0.64 19.02 -3.96
N LEU A 240 0.98 19.81 -2.94
CA LEU A 240 1.39 19.28 -1.64
C LEU A 240 0.27 18.43 -1.02
N TRP A 241 -0.96 18.93 -1.06
CA TRP A 241 -2.15 18.20 -0.60
C TRP A 241 -2.31 16.86 -1.32
N ALA A 242 -2.18 16.84 -2.65
CA ALA A 242 -2.26 15.60 -3.44
C ALA A 242 -1.10 14.63 -3.14
N ILE A 243 0.11 15.15 -3.00
CA ILE A 243 1.31 14.36 -2.67
C ILE A 243 1.15 13.64 -1.34
N ARG A 244 0.54 14.29 -0.35
CA ARG A 244 0.19 13.67 0.93
C ARG A 244 -1.02 12.74 0.79
N GLY A 245 -0.82 11.59 0.14
CA GLY A 245 -1.79 10.49 0.10
C GLY A 245 -2.10 9.93 -1.29
N ALA A 246 -1.82 10.67 -2.36
CA ALA A 246 -2.08 10.25 -3.75
C ALA A 246 -1.00 10.75 -4.74
N GLY A 247 0.26 10.89 -4.30
CA GLY A 247 1.31 11.55 -5.07
C GLY A 247 1.67 10.89 -6.40
N SER A 248 1.41 9.58 -6.53
CA SER A 248 1.74 8.79 -7.73
C SER A 248 1.00 9.24 -8.99
N TYR A 249 -0.07 10.03 -8.85
CA TYR A 249 -0.87 10.51 -9.98
C TYR A 249 -0.52 11.91 -10.46
N VAL A 250 0.24 12.69 -9.67
CA VAL A 250 0.35 14.15 -9.87
C VAL A 250 1.77 14.62 -10.22
N GLY A 251 2.76 13.75 -10.10
CA GLY A 251 4.15 14.06 -10.46
C GLY A 251 5.13 12.99 -9.99
N ILE A 252 6.40 13.14 -10.39
CA ILE A 252 7.52 12.34 -9.86
C ILE A 252 8.24 13.18 -8.83
N VAL A 253 8.07 12.83 -7.55
CA VAL A 253 8.78 13.51 -6.46
C VAL A 253 10.23 13.03 -6.42
N THR A 254 11.19 13.95 -6.36
CA THR A 254 12.63 13.64 -6.33
C THR A 254 13.29 13.91 -4.97
N ARG A 255 12.75 14.85 -4.20
CA ARG A 255 13.18 15.18 -2.82
C ARG A 255 11.98 15.57 -1.97
N PHE A 256 12.03 15.21 -0.70
CA PHE A 256 11.16 15.73 0.35
C PHE A 256 11.98 16.51 1.38
N LEU A 257 11.39 17.57 1.94
CA LEU A 257 11.77 18.07 3.26
C LEU A 257 10.76 17.53 4.27
N PHE A 258 11.22 16.76 5.24
CA PHE A 258 10.40 16.24 6.33
C PHE A 258 10.60 17.02 7.62
N ARG A 259 9.57 17.12 8.44
CA ARG A 259 9.69 17.38 9.88
C ARG A 259 10.20 16.11 10.57
N THR A 260 11.16 16.24 11.48
CA THR A 260 11.70 15.13 12.28
C THR A 260 11.28 15.22 13.74
N HIS A 261 11.49 14.12 14.48
CA HIS A 261 11.13 13.99 15.89
C HIS A 261 12.36 13.75 16.75
N ASP A 262 12.28 14.27 17.97
CA ASP A 262 13.22 13.98 19.04
C ASP A 262 12.92 12.60 19.65
N VAL A 263 13.94 11.74 19.72
CA VAL A 263 13.88 10.40 20.31
C VAL A 263 14.88 10.23 21.45
N SER A 264 15.10 11.31 22.22
CA SER A 264 15.92 11.26 23.45
C SER A 264 15.31 10.38 24.55
N THR A 265 13.98 10.17 24.50
CA THR A 265 13.27 9.28 25.42
C THR A 265 13.35 7.83 24.91
N PRO A 266 13.54 6.84 25.80
CA PRO A 266 13.57 5.44 25.41
C PRO A 266 12.27 4.97 24.74
N VAL A 267 12.39 3.89 23.96
CA VAL A 267 11.27 3.15 23.38
C VAL A 267 11.17 1.81 24.10
N VAL A 268 9.99 1.45 24.58
CA VAL A 268 9.72 0.08 25.04
C VAL A 268 9.21 -0.72 23.85
N PHE A 269 10.04 -1.61 23.32
CA PHE A 269 9.61 -2.62 22.37
C PHE A 269 8.96 -3.78 23.14
N PHE A 270 7.86 -4.31 22.61
CA PHE A 270 7.23 -5.48 23.20
C PHE A 270 6.70 -6.45 22.15
N GLU A 271 6.67 -7.72 22.54
CA GLU A 271 6.09 -8.81 21.77
C GLU A 271 5.38 -9.79 22.72
N TYR A 272 4.14 -10.11 22.39
CA TYR A 272 3.32 -11.10 23.09
C TYR A 272 2.86 -12.16 22.11
N ARG A 273 2.98 -13.44 22.46
CA ARG A 273 2.66 -14.56 21.57
C ARG A 273 1.66 -15.51 22.21
N TRP A 274 0.71 -15.97 21.40
CA TRP A 274 -0.23 -17.04 21.74
C TRP A 274 -0.18 -18.11 20.65
N THR A 275 0.20 -19.33 21.04
CA THR A 275 0.22 -20.50 20.17
C THR A 275 -0.30 -21.73 20.92
N PRO A 276 0.36 -22.26 21.97
CA PRO A 276 -0.22 -23.32 22.81
C PRO A 276 -1.59 -23.00 23.39
N SER A 277 -1.80 -21.75 23.83
CA SER A 277 -3.02 -21.35 24.52
C SER A 277 -4.24 -21.15 23.62
N LEU A 278 -4.09 -21.18 22.29
CA LEU A 278 -5.19 -21.03 21.33
C LEU A 278 -5.71 -22.41 20.91
N ASN A 279 -6.46 -23.09 21.77
CA ASN A 279 -6.98 -24.43 21.50
C ASN A 279 -8.25 -24.39 20.64
N THR A 280 -9.05 -23.36 20.83
CA THR A 280 -10.37 -23.17 20.21
C THR A 280 -10.50 -21.81 19.54
N PRO A 281 -11.44 -21.64 18.58
CA PRO A 281 -11.79 -20.33 18.05
C PRO A 281 -12.17 -19.33 19.15
N GLU A 282 -12.83 -19.80 20.20
CA GLU A 282 -13.26 -19.01 21.35
C GLU A 282 -12.06 -18.43 22.14
N ASP A 283 -10.97 -19.19 22.31
CA ASP A 283 -9.74 -18.69 22.96
C ASP A 283 -9.15 -17.50 22.19
N ALA A 284 -9.03 -17.65 20.87
CA ALA A 284 -8.48 -16.62 20.00
C ALA A 284 -9.40 -15.39 19.90
N ALA A 285 -10.71 -15.62 19.82
CA ALA A 285 -11.71 -14.56 19.84
C ALA A 285 -11.69 -13.77 21.16
N ALA A 286 -11.47 -14.43 22.31
CA ALA A 286 -11.33 -13.77 23.60
C ALA A 286 -10.08 -12.87 23.65
N VAL A 287 -8.94 -13.33 23.14
CA VAL A 287 -7.71 -12.52 23.02
C VAL A 287 -7.96 -11.26 22.18
N PHE A 288 -8.53 -11.41 20.99
CA PHE A 288 -8.83 -10.25 20.13
C PHE A 288 -9.85 -9.31 20.77
N THR A 289 -10.89 -9.86 21.41
CA THR A 289 -11.90 -9.06 22.11
C THR A 289 -11.27 -8.23 23.22
N ALA A 290 -10.33 -8.80 23.99
CA ALA A 290 -9.62 -8.07 25.04
C ALA A 290 -8.70 -6.98 24.48
N LEU A 291 -7.96 -7.27 23.39
CA LEU A 291 -7.13 -6.29 22.68
C LEU A 291 -7.97 -5.13 22.15
N GLN A 292 -9.11 -5.43 21.52
CA GLN A 292 -10.03 -4.42 21.00
C GLN A 292 -10.69 -3.60 22.12
N ALA A 293 -11.14 -4.24 23.20
CA ALA A 293 -11.69 -3.54 24.35
C ALA A 293 -10.67 -2.56 24.96
N PHE A 294 -9.38 -2.94 24.99
CA PHE A 294 -8.31 -2.04 25.38
C PHE A 294 -8.11 -0.91 24.37
N ALA A 295 -8.02 -1.21 23.07
CA ALA A 295 -7.86 -0.24 21.99
C ALA A 295 -8.94 0.85 21.97
N LEU A 296 -10.17 0.48 22.32
CA LEU A 296 -11.32 1.39 22.46
C LEU A 296 -11.34 2.18 23.78
N SER A 297 -10.55 1.76 24.77
CA SER A 297 -10.57 2.38 26.09
C SER A 297 -9.76 3.67 26.11
N LYS A 298 -10.13 4.60 27.01
CA LYS A 298 -9.36 5.81 27.31
C LYS A 298 -7.92 5.55 27.79
N HIS A 299 -7.59 4.30 28.11
CA HIS A 299 -6.27 3.91 28.62
C HIS A 299 -5.29 3.52 27.49
N ALA A 300 -5.76 3.36 26.25
CA ALA A 300 -4.90 3.09 25.11
C ALA A 300 -4.18 4.37 24.64
N SER A 301 -3.12 4.75 25.37
CA SER A 301 -2.32 5.94 25.08
C SER A 301 -1.88 5.99 23.62
N GLU A 302 -1.94 7.16 23.00
CA GLU A 302 -1.42 7.53 21.69
C GLU A 302 0.07 7.18 21.48
N LYS A 303 0.85 7.08 22.56
CA LYS A 303 2.26 6.66 22.56
C LYS A 303 2.46 5.18 22.20
N LEU A 304 1.39 4.38 22.21
CA LEU A 304 1.42 2.94 21.97
C LEU A 304 1.03 2.62 20.52
N GLY A 305 1.93 2.07 19.71
CA GLY A 305 1.59 1.50 18.42
C GLY A 305 1.87 0.01 18.42
N PHE A 306 0.96 -0.80 17.87
CA PHE A 306 1.17 -2.24 17.73
C PHE A 306 0.35 -2.79 16.57
N HIS A 307 0.73 -3.97 16.11
CA HIS A 307 -0.12 -4.79 15.26
C HIS A 307 -0.45 -6.12 15.93
N ILE A 308 -1.58 -6.69 15.53
CA ILE A 308 -1.97 -8.06 15.83
C ILE A 308 -1.76 -8.84 14.54
N GLN A 309 -0.83 -9.77 14.54
CA GLN A 309 -0.57 -10.65 13.41
C GLN A 309 -1.12 -12.03 13.72
N MET A 310 -1.95 -12.55 12.82
CA MET A 310 -2.39 -13.93 12.81
C MET A 310 -1.79 -14.62 11.60
N MET A 311 -1.29 -15.81 11.81
CA MET A 311 -0.70 -16.61 10.75
C MET A 311 -0.83 -18.10 11.07
N ARG A 312 -0.52 -18.90 10.05
CA ARG A 312 -0.24 -20.32 10.21
C ARG A 312 1.05 -20.52 11.03
N PRO A 313 1.07 -21.39 12.04
CA PRO A 313 2.31 -21.73 12.74
C PRO A 313 3.32 -22.40 11.80
N VAL A 314 4.60 -22.06 11.95
CA VAL A 314 5.71 -22.61 11.17
C VAL A 314 6.73 -23.28 12.07
N LYS A 315 7.50 -24.26 11.56
CA LYS A 315 8.45 -25.05 12.39
C LYS A 315 9.47 -24.22 13.15
N THR A 316 9.75 -23.00 12.69
CA THR A 316 10.68 -22.05 13.30
C THR A 316 10.03 -21.12 14.33
N ASP A 317 8.75 -21.29 14.64
CA ASP A 317 8.10 -20.50 15.68
C ASP A 317 8.79 -20.73 17.03
N PRO A 318 8.98 -19.67 17.83
CA PRO A 318 9.61 -19.79 19.14
C PRO A 318 8.71 -20.51 20.16
N MET A 319 7.39 -20.55 19.93
CA MET A 319 6.42 -21.20 20.82
C MET A 319 6.10 -22.62 20.32
N PRO A 320 5.89 -23.60 21.22
CA PRO A 320 5.48 -24.95 20.83
C PRO A 320 4.22 -24.94 19.97
N ASN A 321 4.27 -25.54 18.78
CA ASN A 321 3.20 -25.40 17.79
C ASN A 321 2.69 -26.70 17.15
N THR A 322 3.09 -27.87 17.66
CA THR A 322 2.59 -29.16 17.17
C THR A 322 1.06 -29.23 17.29
N GLY A 323 0.39 -29.60 16.19
CA GLY A 323 -1.07 -29.68 16.11
C GLY A 323 -1.79 -28.35 16.32
N ARG A 324 -1.09 -27.20 16.25
CA ARG A 324 -1.70 -25.88 16.39
C ARG A 324 -2.17 -25.36 15.03
N LYS A 325 -3.39 -24.83 15.00
CA LYS A 325 -4.04 -24.33 13.79
C LYS A 325 -3.64 -22.91 13.44
N ILE A 326 -3.45 -22.06 14.45
CA ILE A 326 -3.11 -20.66 14.30
C ILE A 326 -2.07 -20.25 15.36
N THR A 327 -1.35 -19.17 15.07
CA THR A 327 -0.61 -18.40 16.08
C THR A 327 -1.00 -16.93 15.97
N LEU A 328 -1.03 -16.23 17.10
CA LEU A 328 -1.33 -14.81 17.20
C LEU A 328 -0.17 -14.10 17.90
N HIS A 329 0.39 -13.09 17.25
CA HIS A 329 1.46 -12.24 17.80
C HIS A 329 0.96 -10.81 17.95
N VAL A 330 1.26 -10.17 19.07
CA VAL A 330 1.09 -8.73 19.25
C VAL A 330 2.46 -8.12 19.44
N ARG A 331 2.90 -7.31 18.48
CA ARG A 331 4.20 -6.64 18.51
C ARG A 331 4.01 -5.14 18.39
N GLY A 332 4.74 -4.37 19.18
CA GLY A 332 4.54 -2.93 19.27
C GLY A 332 5.71 -2.15 19.86
N ASN A 333 5.61 -0.83 19.72
CA ASN A 333 6.45 0.14 20.41
C ASN A 333 5.59 0.99 21.34
N PHE A 334 6.14 1.34 22.50
CA PHE A 334 5.64 2.41 23.35
C PHE A 334 6.69 3.50 23.49
N LEU A 335 6.34 4.72 23.14
CA LEU A 335 7.24 5.88 23.23
C LEU A 335 7.24 6.45 24.66
N GLY A 336 8.12 5.95 25.52
CA GLY A 336 8.20 6.36 26.91
C GLY A 336 8.96 5.36 27.79
N THR A 337 8.83 5.54 29.09
CA THR A 337 9.50 4.71 30.09
C THR A 337 8.79 3.37 30.33
N GLU A 338 9.51 2.39 30.86
CA GLU A 338 8.94 1.10 31.27
C GLU A 338 7.84 1.24 32.32
N ALA A 339 7.93 2.25 33.21
CA ALA A 339 6.92 2.51 34.21
C ALA A 339 5.59 3.01 33.59
N GLU A 340 5.67 3.95 32.65
CA GLU A 340 4.50 4.40 31.88
C GLU A 340 3.89 3.26 31.08
N PHE A 341 4.72 2.47 30.40
CA PHE A 341 4.30 1.29 29.65
C PHE A 341 3.59 0.27 30.55
N GLY A 342 4.17 -0.06 31.70
CA GLY A 342 3.60 -0.99 32.68
C GLY A 342 2.23 -0.54 33.18
N ALA A 343 2.02 0.77 33.37
CA ALA A 343 0.71 1.32 33.74
C ALA A 343 -0.33 1.14 32.63
N VAL A 344 0.06 1.34 31.37
CA VAL A 344 -0.79 1.18 30.18
C VAL A 344 -1.13 -0.30 29.95
N VAL A 345 -0.14 -1.18 29.86
CA VAL A 345 -0.34 -2.61 29.62
C VAL A 345 -1.01 -3.28 30.83
N GLY A 346 -0.83 -2.77 32.04
CA GLY A 346 -1.62 -3.18 33.20
C GLY A 346 -3.13 -3.08 32.96
N GLN A 347 -3.60 -2.11 32.16
CA GLN A 347 -5.01 -1.98 31.77
C GLN A 347 -5.39 -2.99 30.68
N LEU A 348 -4.49 -3.29 29.74
CA LEU A 348 -4.67 -4.38 28.77
C LEU A 348 -4.91 -5.71 29.50
N TRP A 349 -4.08 -6.05 30.49
CA TRP A 349 -4.23 -7.29 31.24
C TRP A 349 -5.53 -7.36 32.07
N LYS A 350 -6.09 -6.21 32.47
CA LYS A 350 -7.43 -6.18 33.08
C LYS A 350 -8.51 -6.55 32.06
N GLN A 351 -8.39 -6.12 30.80
CA GLN A 351 -9.32 -6.54 29.75
C GLN A 351 -9.20 -8.05 29.48
N PHE A 352 -7.99 -8.60 29.46
CA PHE A 352 -7.79 -10.05 29.30
C PHE A 352 -8.52 -10.84 30.38
N ARG A 353 -8.33 -10.49 31.66
CA ARG A 353 -9.06 -11.12 32.77
C ARG A 353 -10.57 -10.93 32.67
N LYS A 354 -11.04 -9.74 32.31
CA LYS A 354 -12.47 -9.42 32.17
C LYS A 354 -13.15 -10.26 31.09
N HIS A 355 -12.45 -10.53 29.99
CA HIS A 355 -12.97 -11.27 28.84
C HIS A 355 -12.63 -12.76 28.85
N GLY A 356 -12.02 -13.27 29.93
CA GLY A 356 -11.63 -14.68 30.04
C GLY A 356 -10.58 -15.09 29.02
N ALA A 357 -9.80 -14.14 28.48
CA ALA A 357 -8.79 -14.41 27.48
C ALA A 357 -7.56 -15.08 28.11
N PRO A 358 -6.96 -16.10 27.46
CA PRO A 358 -5.70 -16.65 27.92
C PRO A 358 -4.60 -15.58 27.93
N MET A 359 -3.73 -15.63 28.95
CA MET A 359 -2.51 -14.81 28.98
C MET A 359 -1.51 -15.30 27.93
N PRO A 360 -0.57 -14.45 27.45
CA PRO A 360 0.37 -14.84 26.41
C PRO A 360 1.29 -15.97 26.87
N ASP A 361 1.56 -16.90 25.95
CA ASP A 361 2.51 -18.00 26.12
C ASP A 361 3.96 -17.50 26.15
N GLY A 362 4.24 -16.44 25.38
CA GLY A 362 5.54 -15.79 25.31
C GLY A 362 5.42 -14.28 25.51
N LYS A 363 6.33 -13.69 26.29
CA LYS A 363 6.33 -12.27 26.62
C LYS A 363 7.74 -11.69 26.53
N THR A 364 7.90 -10.65 25.72
CA THR A 364 9.12 -9.85 25.61
C THR A 364 8.77 -8.39 25.80
N GLU A 365 9.47 -7.71 26.71
CA GLU A 365 9.37 -6.26 26.95
C GLU A 365 10.78 -5.75 27.19
N ARG A 366 11.25 -4.79 26.40
CA ARG A 366 12.62 -4.28 26.46
C ARG A 366 12.63 -2.78 26.20
N SER A 367 13.13 -1.99 27.15
CA SER A 367 13.53 -0.61 26.89
C SER A 367 14.79 -0.56 26.02
N MET A 368 14.74 0.22 24.94
CA MET A 368 15.83 0.34 23.97
C MET A 368 15.81 1.70 23.26
N THR A 369 16.83 1.95 22.46
CA THR A 369 16.88 3.13 21.58
C THR A 369 15.90 3.00 20.42
N PHE A 370 15.55 4.11 19.77
CA PHE A 370 14.72 4.08 18.57
C PHE A 370 15.34 3.21 17.47
N LEU A 371 16.64 3.37 17.18
CA LEU A 371 17.36 2.55 16.20
C LEU A 371 17.27 1.05 16.52
N ALA A 372 17.53 0.66 17.77
CA ALA A 372 17.43 -0.73 18.19
C ALA A 372 15.99 -1.27 18.03
N SER A 373 14.98 -0.47 18.35
CA SER A 373 13.59 -0.87 18.13
C SER A 373 13.29 -1.11 16.64
N MET A 374 13.82 -0.29 15.75
CA MET A 374 13.65 -0.48 14.31
C MET A 374 14.41 -1.71 13.80
N GLN A 375 15.56 -2.07 14.40
CA GLN A 375 16.25 -3.32 14.09
C GLN A 375 15.46 -4.56 14.53
N GLU A 376 14.69 -4.48 15.61
CA GLU A 376 13.77 -5.55 16.05
C GLU A 376 12.55 -5.68 15.13
N TRP A 377 12.11 -4.58 14.50
CA TRP A 377 11.03 -4.58 13.51
C TRP A 377 11.42 -5.13 12.14
N ASP A 378 12.71 -5.24 11.84
CA ASP A 378 13.17 -5.85 10.59
C ASP A 378 13.07 -7.38 10.68
N ASP A 379 11.95 -7.94 10.22
CA ASP A 379 11.72 -9.39 10.19
C ASP A 379 12.53 -10.14 9.11
N PHE A 380 13.06 -9.43 8.11
CA PHE A 380 13.66 -10.04 6.92
C PHE A 380 15.20 -10.10 6.97
N GLY A 381 15.81 -9.19 7.73
CA GLY A 381 17.24 -9.12 7.97
C GLY A 381 17.71 -10.24 8.90
N PRO A 382 18.77 -11.00 8.53
CA PRO A 382 19.35 -11.99 9.43
C PRO A 382 19.99 -11.32 10.64
N VAL A 383 20.20 -12.08 11.71
CA VAL A 383 20.91 -11.62 12.91
C VAL A 383 22.26 -11.05 12.50
N GLY A 384 22.58 -9.83 12.97
CA GLY A 384 23.82 -9.11 12.62
C GLY A 384 23.73 -8.24 11.36
N HIS A 385 22.67 -8.36 10.55
CA HIS A 385 22.45 -7.57 9.33
C HIS A 385 21.08 -6.89 9.32
N LYS A 386 20.60 -6.45 10.49
CA LYS A 386 19.34 -5.70 10.60
C LYS A 386 19.46 -4.35 9.89
N LEU A 387 18.40 -3.94 9.20
CA LEU A 387 18.31 -2.75 8.36
C LEU A 387 19.32 -2.74 7.18
N ASP A 388 19.80 -3.91 6.74
CA ASP A 388 20.59 -4.05 5.52
C ASP A 388 19.69 -4.06 4.29
N THR A 389 19.41 -2.86 3.79
CA THR A 389 18.47 -2.65 2.69
C THR A 389 18.99 -3.22 1.36
N LEU A 390 20.30 -3.42 1.20
CA LEU A 390 20.87 -4.01 -0.02
C LEU A 390 20.67 -5.52 -0.02
N LEU A 391 20.95 -6.18 1.12
CA LEU A 391 20.71 -7.60 1.29
C LEU A 391 19.23 -7.95 1.15
N GLU A 392 18.35 -7.15 1.75
CA GLU A 392 16.91 -7.36 1.68
C GLU A 392 16.37 -7.17 0.26
N ARG A 393 16.88 -6.20 -0.53
CA ARG A 393 16.46 -5.97 -1.93
C ARG A 393 16.85 -7.09 -2.90
N GLN A 394 17.79 -7.96 -2.53
CA GLN A 394 18.14 -9.14 -3.34
C GLN A 394 17.15 -10.29 -3.13
N LYS A 395 16.37 -10.22 -2.05
CA LYS A 395 15.24 -11.09 -1.77
C LYS A 395 14.02 -10.52 -2.46
N HIS A 396 13.18 -11.40 -2.99
CA HIS A 396 11.92 -11.00 -3.63
C HIS A 396 10.74 -11.71 -3.01
N ASN A 397 9.62 -11.01 -2.91
CA ASN A 397 8.39 -11.56 -2.36
C ASN A 397 7.53 -12.19 -3.47
N ASN A 398 6.66 -13.12 -3.08
CA ASN A 398 5.64 -13.67 -3.96
C ASN A 398 4.32 -13.82 -3.21
N PHE A 399 3.44 -12.83 -3.32
CA PHE A 399 2.18 -12.79 -2.59
C PHE A 399 1.09 -12.00 -3.32
N VAL A 400 -0.15 -12.29 -2.94
CA VAL A 400 -1.31 -11.44 -3.18
C VAL A 400 -1.82 -10.90 -1.85
N ALA A 401 -2.41 -9.72 -1.87
CA ALA A 401 -2.86 -9.05 -0.65
C ALA A 401 -4.18 -8.29 -0.88
N LYS A 402 -4.93 -8.12 0.21
CA LYS A 402 -6.15 -7.34 0.32
C LYS A 402 -5.98 -6.31 1.43
N THR A 403 -6.69 -5.19 1.32
CA THR A 403 -6.62 -4.09 2.28
C THR A 403 -8.01 -3.68 2.76
N LEU A 404 -8.13 -3.49 4.07
CA LEU A 404 -9.34 -2.95 4.69
C LEU A 404 -8.95 -1.95 5.79
N LEU A 405 -9.83 -1.00 6.06
CA LEU A 405 -9.73 -0.07 7.17
C LEU A 405 -11.12 0.07 7.78
N THR A 406 -11.24 -0.23 9.07
CA THR A 406 -12.51 -0.03 9.79
C THR A 406 -12.68 1.43 10.13
N LEU A 407 -13.70 2.09 9.57
CA LEU A 407 -14.00 3.49 9.85
C LEU A 407 -14.81 3.62 11.15
N ASP A 408 -14.59 4.69 11.92
CA ASP A 408 -15.05 4.92 13.30
C ASP A 408 -14.08 4.36 14.36
N HIS A 409 -13.22 5.24 14.89
CA HIS A 409 -12.29 4.91 15.98
C HIS A 409 -12.95 4.49 17.30
N THR A 410 -14.25 4.73 17.49
CA THR A 410 -14.99 4.38 18.72
C THR A 410 -15.68 3.03 18.64
N LYS A 411 -15.67 2.40 17.46
CA LYS A 411 -16.45 1.19 17.20
C LYS A 411 -15.55 0.04 16.76
N GLY A 412 -15.68 -1.08 17.47
CA GLY A 412 -14.98 -2.32 17.16
C GLY A 412 -15.90 -3.39 16.59
N LEU A 413 -15.31 -4.47 16.09
CA LEU A 413 -16.05 -5.65 15.67
C LEU A 413 -16.87 -6.22 16.83
N THR A 414 -18.09 -6.67 16.54
CA THR A 414 -18.96 -7.33 17.53
C THR A 414 -18.37 -8.68 17.96
N PRO A 415 -18.65 -9.16 19.19
CA PRO A 415 -18.19 -10.47 19.65
C PRO A 415 -18.55 -11.62 18.69
N GLU A 416 -19.75 -11.58 18.12
CA GLU A 416 -20.24 -12.59 17.17
C GLU A 416 -19.44 -12.56 15.86
N ALA A 417 -19.12 -11.36 15.35
CA ALA A 417 -18.29 -11.19 14.16
C ALA A 417 -16.85 -11.65 14.39
N ILE A 418 -16.26 -11.31 15.54
CA ILE A 418 -14.92 -11.75 15.93
C ILE A 418 -14.88 -13.28 15.99
N LEU A 419 -15.84 -13.90 16.69
CA LEU A 419 -15.89 -15.36 16.81
C LEU A 419 -16.09 -16.04 15.44
N SER A 420 -16.94 -15.47 14.57
CA SER A 420 -17.13 -15.98 13.21
C SER A 420 -15.84 -15.95 12.40
N LEU A 421 -15.06 -14.87 12.49
CA LEU A 421 -13.76 -14.76 11.83
C LEU A 421 -12.79 -15.84 12.33
N TYR A 422 -12.68 -16.04 13.65
CA TYR A 422 -11.78 -17.06 14.19
C TYR A 422 -12.25 -18.48 13.87
N ARG A 423 -13.55 -18.76 13.84
CA ARG A 423 -14.06 -20.07 13.37
C ARG A 423 -13.61 -20.34 11.94
N HIS A 424 -13.77 -19.35 11.05
CA HIS A 424 -13.27 -19.46 9.67
C HIS A 424 -11.76 -19.77 9.61
N LEU A 425 -10.94 -19.05 10.39
CA LEU A 425 -9.49 -19.29 10.45
C LEU A 425 -9.16 -20.72 10.94
N PHE A 426 -9.85 -21.21 11.96
CA PHE A 426 -9.64 -22.57 12.48
C PHE A 426 -10.17 -23.67 11.55
N ASP A 427 -11.25 -23.43 10.83
CA ASP A 427 -11.87 -24.38 9.91
C ASP A 427 -11.07 -24.52 8.61
N THR A 428 -10.38 -23.45 8.21
CA THR A 428 -9.53 -23.42 6.99
C THR A 428 -8.04 -23.65 7.27
N ALA A 429 -7.64 -23.79 8.53
CA ALA A 429 -6.25 -24.02 8.91
C ALA A 429 -5.73 -25.37 8.39
N VAL A 430 -4.52 -25.34 7.84
CA VAL A 430 -3.76 -26.53 7.43
C VAL A 430 -2.60 -26.72 8.41
N LEU A 431 -2.56 -27.86 9.10
CA LEU A 431 -1.52 -28.15 10.09
C LEU A 431 -0.15 -28.32 9.42
N THR A 432 0.92 -28.10 10.18
CA THR A 432 2.30 -28.25 9.70
C THR A 432 2.62 -29.72 9.40
N GLU A 433 2.06 -30.66 10.16
CA GLU A 433 2.19 -32.11 9.89
C GLU A 433 1.46 -32.58 8.62
N ASP A 434 0.48 -31.82 8.11
CA ASP A 434 -0.31 -32.18 6.94
C ASP A 434 0.30 -31.66 5.61
N GLU A 435 1.48 -31.03 5.67
CA GLU A 435 2.19 -30.52 4.50
C GLU A 435 2.56 -31.64 3.53
N LYS A 436 2.16 -31.49 2.26
CA LYS A 436 2.50 -32.43 1.19
C LYS A 436 2.98 -31.65 -0.04
N VAL A 437 3.76 -32.31 -0.87
CA VAL A 437 3.99 -31.87 -2.24
C VAL A 437 2.93 -32.56 -3.09
N LEU A 438 2.15 -31.78 -3.84
CA LEU A 438 1.12 -32.26 -4.75
C LEU A 438 1.77 -32.92 -5.97
N ALA A 439 0.98 -33.66 -6.76
CA ALA A 439 1.46 -34.41 -7.92
C ALA A 439 2.06 -33.52 -9.03
N ASP A 440 1.73 -32.22 -9.04
CA ASP A 440 2.27 -31.21 -9.95
C ASP A 440 3.59 -30.58 -9.44
N GLY A 441 4.12 -31.04 -8.30
CA GLY A 441 5.35 -30.55 -7.71
C GLY A 441 5.19 -29.30 -6.84
N HIS A 442 3.98 -28.74 -6.72
CA HIS A 442 3.71 -27.59 -5.86
C HIS A 442 3.40 -28.01 -4.42
N PRO A 443 3.77 -27.21 -3.41
CA PRO A 443 3.35 -27.49 -2.04
C PRO A 443 1.83 -27.39 -1.91
N SER A 444 1.23 -28.28 -1.11
CA SER A 444 -0.16 -28.18 -0.69
C SER A 444 -0.43 -27.04 0.28
N TRP A 445 0.64 -26.36 0.72
CA TRP A 445 0.63 -25.29 1.71
C TRP A 445 1.13 -23.98 1.10
N PHE A 446 0.72 -22.89 1.73
CA PHE A 446 1.14 -21.52 1.44
C PHE A 446 1.23 -20.75 2.76
N LEU A 447 1.94 -19.63 2.75
CA LEU A 447 1.96 -18.69 3.86
C LEU A 447 0.74 -17.79 3.75
N TRP A 448 0.10 -17.49 4.87
CA TRP A 448 -0.90 -16.44 4.95
C TRP A 448 -0.66 -15.60 6.19
N ASN A 449 -0.92 -14.31 6.07
CA ASN A 449 -0.82 -13.35 7.15
C ASN A 449 -2.09 -12.52 7.21
N LEU A 450 -2.56 -12.26 8.42
CA LEU A 450 -3.64 -11.34 8.69
C LEU A 450 -3.19 -10.37 9.78
N TYR A 451 -3.00 -9.12 9.41
CA TYR A 451 -2.62 -8.05 10.31
C TYR A 451 -3.83 -7.19 10.66
N PHE A 452 -3.94 -6.83 11.94
CA PHE A 452 -4.74 -5.72 12.43
C PHE A 452 -3.79 -4.74 13.10
N GLU A 453 -3.43 -3.69 12.37
CA GLU A 453 -2.65 -2.56 12.86
C GLU A 453 -3.55 -1.71 13.76
N PHE A 454 -3.11 -1.44 15.00
CA PHE A 454 -3.80 -0.52 15.89
C PHE A 454 -3.68 0.89 15.33
N TYR A 455 -4.71 1.28 14.59
CA TYR A 455 -4.78 2.54 13.88
C TYR A 455 -5.41 3.61 14.79
N GLY A 456 -6.61 3.35 15.28
CA GLY A 456 -7.41 4.35 15.99
C GLY A 456 -7.20 4.45 17.49
N GLY A 457 -8.32 4.27 18.19
CA GLY A 457 -8.43 4.51 19.61
C GLY A 457 -8.43 6.00 19.96
N PRO A 458 -8.20 6.35 21.23
CA PRO A 458 -8.20 7.73 21.66
C PRO A 458 -6.98 8.49 21.10
N ALA A 459 -7.27 9.64 20.49
CA ALA A 459 -6.32 10.70 20.15
C ALA A 459 -5.07 10.36 19.30
N PRO A 460 -5.17 9.59 18.19
CA PRO A 460 -4.04 9.48 17.26
C PRO A 460 -3.71 10.83 16.62
N ALA A 461 -2.41 11.13 16.45
CA ALA A 461 -1.89 12.42 16.00
C ALA A 461 -2.39 12.87 14.61
N TYR A 462 -2.72 11.92 13.74
CA TYR A 462 -3.18 12.18 12.38
C TYR A 462 -4.69 12.45 12.24
N ARG A 463 -5.43 12.56 13.35
CA ARG A 463 -6.86 12.87 13.36
C ARG A 463 -7.16 14.35 13.69
N THR A 464 -6.14 15.20 13.67
CA THR A 464 -6.31 16.64 13.79
C THR A 464 -6.97 17.22 12.53
N LYS A 465 -7.64 18.38 12.67
CA LYS A 465 -8.23 19.08 11.54
C LYS A 465 -7.21 19.35 10.42
N ASP A 466 -6.01 19.82 10.81
CA ASP A 466 -4.95 20.14 9.87
C ASP A 466 -4.43 18.91 9.12
N ALA A 467 -4.32 17.75 9.78
CA ALA A 467 -3.93 16.50 9.13
C ALA A 467 -4.99 16.01 8.13
N ILE A 468 -6.28 16.15 8.46
CA ILE A 468 -7.40 15.77 7.60
C ILE A 468 -7.46 16.68 6.37
N GLU A 469 -7.49 17.99 6.57
CA GLU A 469 -7.65 18.97 5.49
C GLU A 469 -6.37 19.14 4.65
N GLY A 470 -5.22 18.86 5.23
CA GLY A 470 -3.89 19.02 4.62
C GLY A 470 -3.39 17.85 3.79
N SER A 471 -4.22 16.83 3.53
CA SER A 471 -3.83 15.61 2.81
C SER A 471 -4.94 15.06 1.91
N ALA A 472 -4.56 14.41 0.82
CA ALA A 472 -5.47 13.68 -0.05
C ALA A 472 -5.95 12.36 0.54
N PHE A 473 -5.21 11.75 1.47
CA PHE A 473 -5.66 10.55 2.17
C PHE A 473 -6.78 10.89 3.17
N PRO A 474 -8.02 10.46 2.94
CA PRO A 474 -9.17 10.98 3.68
C PRO A 474 -9.47 10.21 4.97
N TRP A 475 -8.97 8.98 5.13
CA TRP A 475 -9.44 8.05 6.15
C TRP A 475 -8.73 8.23 7.48
N ARG A 476 -8.90 9.38 8.13
CA ARG A 476 -8.23 9.68 9.41
C ARG A 476 -8.97 9.16 10.66
N ASP A 477 -10.20 8.67 10.49
CA ASP A 477 -11.06 8.17 11.56
C ASP A 477 -11.40 6.70 11.38
N GLY A 478 -10.62 5.83 12.01
CA GLY A 478 -10.82 4.38 12.00
C GLY A 478 -10.20 3.71 13.21
N LEU A 479 -10.42 2.41 13.41
CA LEU A 479 -9.86 1.64 14.54
C LEU A 479 -8.75 0.67 14.13
N TRP A 480 -9.00 -0.13 13.09
CA TRP A 480 -8.10 -1.17 12.62
C TRP A 480 -7.76 -0.96 11.15
N LEU A 481 -6.47 -0.82 10.86
CA LEU A 481 -5.95 -0.96 9.50
C LEU A 481 -5.59 -2.43 9.30
N ILE A 482 -6.14 -3.05 8.26
CA ILE A 482 -6.11 -4.49 8.05
C ILE A 482 -5.40 -4.80 6.73
N GLN A 483 -4.47 -5.76 6.81
CA GLN A 483 -3.83 -6.35 5.66
C GLN A 483 -4.01 -7.87 5.74
N ALA A 484 -4.61 -8.46 4.72
CA ALA A 484 -4.64 -9.91 4.55
C ALA A 484 -3.75 -10.26 3.36
N SER A 485 -2.89 -11.26 3.47
CA SER A 485 -2.05 -11.71 2.36
C SER A 485 -1.88 -13.22 2.36
N ALA A 486 -1.66 -13.76 1.16
CA ALA A 486 -1.30 -15.14 0.95
C ALA A 486 -0.18 -15.22 -0.10
N GLY A 487 0.79 -16.10 0.12
CA GLY A 487 1.98 -16.18 -0.71
C GLY A 487 2.83 -17.41 -0.47
N THR A 488 4.01 -17.42 -1.06
CA THR A 488 4.99 -18.52 -0.96
C THR A 488 6.39 -17.96 -0.82
N ASP A 489 7.37 -18.84 -0.60
CA ASP A 489 8.78 -18.47 -0.70
C ASP A 489 9.11 -17.86 -2.07
N GLU A 490 10.24 -17.14 -2.12
CA GLU A 490 10.71 -16.44 -3.31
C GLU A 490 10.76 -17.37 -4.53
N LYS A 491 10.34 -16.85 -5.70
CA LYS A 491 10.39 -17.52 -7.02
C LYS A 491 9.51 -18.77 -7.19
N LYS A 492 8.75 -19.20 -6.18
CA LYS A 492 7.73 -20.26 -6.33
C LYS A 492 6.42 -19.66 -6.81
N THR A 493 5.67 -20.33 -7.68
CA THR A 493 4.34 -19.86 -8.10
C THR A 493 3.35 -19.90 -6.94
N ILE A 494 2.44 -18.91 -6.89
CA ILE A 494 1.33 -18.93 -5.93
C ILE A 494 0.31 -19.98 -6.36
N PRO A 495 -0.02 -20.98 -5.52
CA PRO A 495 -0.99 -22.01 -5.88
C PRO A 495 -2.42 -21.43 -5.90
N HIS A 496 -3.29 -21.99 -6.73
CA HIS A 496 -4.70 -21.58 -6.80
C HIS A 496 -5.39 -21.56 -5.42
N GLY A 497 -5.06 -22.53 -4.55
CA GLY A 497 -5.59 -22.60 -3.19
C GLY A 497 -5.26 -21.38 -2.32
N ALA A 498 -4.13 -20.71 -2.55
CA ALA A 498 -3.77 -19.48 -1.82
C ALA A 498 -4.67 -18.31 -2.20
N HIS A 499 -4.99 -18.16 -3.49
CA HIS A 499 -5.96 -17.16 -3.97
C HIS A 499 -7.35 -17.44 -3.39
N VAL A 500 -7.82 -18.70 -3.46
CA VAL A 500 -9.13 -19.09 -2.90
C VAL A 500 -9.20 -18.81 -1.39
N HIS A 501 -8.13 -19.09 -0.66
CA HIS A 501 -8.06 -18.79 0.77
C HIS A 501 -8.13 -17.29 1.04
N LEU A 502 -7.33 -16.48 0.33
CA LEU A 502 -7.31 -15.03 0.52
C LEU A 502 -8.66 -14.39 0.20
N GLU A 503 -9.33 -14.79 -0.89
CA GLU A 503 -10.64 -14.26 -1.24
C GLU A 503 -11.70 -14.61 -0.19
N ARG A 504 -11.74 -15.86 0.29
CA ARG A 504 -12.67 -16.27 1.35
C ARG A 504 -12.40 -15.56 2.67
N LEU A 505 -11.13 -15.35 3.01
CA LEU A 505 -10.76 -14.57 4.19
C LEU A 505 -11.19 -13.12 4.03
N ASN A 506 -11.02 -12.53 2.86
CA ASN A 506 -11.45 -11.16 2.56
C ASN A 506 -12.98 -11.01 2.65
N GLU A 507 -13.74 -11.93 2.07
CA GLU A 507 -15.20 -12.01 2.21
C GLU A 507 -15.59 -12.09 3.69
N GLN A 508 -14.96 -12.97 4.47
CA GLN A 508 -15.22 -13.10 5.90
C GLN A 508 -14.90 -11.82 6.70
N LEU A 509 -13.84 -11.10 6.34
CA LEU A 509 -13.51 -9.82 6.96
C LEU A 509 -14.56 -8.74 6.63
N HIS A 510 -14.94 -8.61 5.36
CA HIS A 510 -16.03 -7.71 4.95
C HIS A 510 -17.33 -8.01 5.68
N ASP A 511 -17.71 -9.28 5.77
CA ASP A 511 -18.88 -9.75 6.52
C ASP A 511 -18.80 -9.37 8.00
N SER A 512 -17.64 -9.58 8.62
CA SER A 512 -17.42 -9.28 10.04
C SER A 512 -17.55 -7.78 10.33
N ILE A 513 -17.00 -6.94 9.44
CA ILE A 513 -17.11 -5.48 9.51
C ILE A 513 -18.57 -5.05 9.30
N ALA A 514 -19.23 -5.56 8.28
CA ALA A 514 -20.61 -5.21 7.93
C ALA A 514 -21.61 -5.61 9.01
N ARG A 515 -21.51 -6.83 9.56
CA ARG A 515 -22.36 -7.31 10.68
C ARG A 515 -22.16 -6.49 11.95
N SER A 516 -20.97 -5.91 12.11
CA SER A 516 -20.69 -4.99 13.20
C SER A 516 -21.23 -3.58 12.95
N GLY A 517 -21.87 -3.33 11.79
CA GLY A 517 -22.40 -2.04 11.40
C GLY A 517 -21.31 -0.97 11.23
N ILE A 518 -20.13 -1.39 10.76
CA ILE A 518 -18.97 -0.54 10.52
C ILE A 518 -18.81 -0.32 9.01
N LYS A 519 -18.37 0.87 8.60
CA LYS A 519 -18.00 1.13 7.21
C LYS A 519 -16.56 0.70 6.96
N ALA A 520 -16.29 0.11 5.81
CA ALA A 520 -14.94 -0.21 5.36
C ALA A 520 -14.41 0.86 4.39
N ALA A 521 -13.11 1.13 4.49
CA ALA A 521 -12.29 1.80 3.49
C ALA A 521 -11.09 0.91 3.13
N GLY A 522 -10.21 1.38 2.26
CA GLY A 522 -8.95 0.73 1.92
C GLY A 522 -7.75 1.65 2.15
N TYR A 523 -6.55 1.09 2.10
CA TYR A 523 -5.31 1.84 2.26
C TYR A 523 -4.42 1.68 1.03
N SER A 524 -4.17 2.76 0.31
CA SER A 524 -3.49 2.73 -0.99
C SER A 524 -2.02 2.30 -0.92
N CYS A 525 -1.38 2.34 0.25
CA CYS A 525 -0.05 1.74 0.42
C CYS A 525 -0.08 0.20 0.39
N TYR A 526 -1.22 -0.43 0.70
CA TYR A 526 -1.46 -1.88 0.56
C TYR A 526 -2.33 -2.12 -0.67
N LEU A 527 -1.84 -1.65 -1.82
CA LEU A 527 -2.59 -1.63 -3.06
C LEU A 527 -3.13 -3.03 -3.44
N ASP A 528 -4.43 -3.09 -3.70
CA ASP A 528 -5.12 -4.28 -4.19
C ASP A 528 -5.42 -4.09 -5.68
N PRO A 529 -4.71 -4.80 -6.57
CA PRO A 529 -4.88 -4.66 -8.01
C PRO A 529 -6.19 -5.27 -8.54
N ASP A 530 -6.91 -6.07 -7.73
CA ASP A 530 -8.15 -6.74 -8.15
C ASP A 530 -9.38 -5.84 -8.00
N LEU A 531 -9.26 -4.72 -7.28
CA LEU A 531 -10.36 -3.77 -7.10
C LEU A 531 -10.78 -3.15 -8.45
N SER A 532 -12.07 -3.20 -8.75
CA SER A 532 -12.65 -2.49 -9.88
C SER A 532 -12.49 -0.98 -9.73
N GLU A 533 -12.69 -0.25 -10.83
CA GLU A 533 -12.56 1.21 -10.83
C GLU A 533 -13.42 1.88 -9.75
N ASN A 534 -14.67 1.48 -9.61
CA ASN A 534 -15.57 2.06 -8.61
C ASN A 534 -15.14 1.73 -7.18
N GLU A 535 -14.61 0.53 -6.95
CA GLU A 535 -14.19 0.07 -5.64
C GLU A 535 -12.96 0.84 -5.15
N TRP A 536 -11.85 0.85 -5.90
CA TRP A 536 -10.63 1.52 -5.42
C TRP A 536 -10.84 3.03 -5.27
N ARG A 537 -11.63 3.66 -6.15
CA ARG A 537 -11.94 5.09 -6.09
C ARG A 537 -12.69 5.42 -4.79
N SER A 538 -13.68 4.61 -4.45
CA SER A 538 -14.44 4.75 -3.21
C SER A 538 -13.59 4.42 -1.98
N LEU A 539 -12.86 3.29 -2.00
CA LEU A 539 -12.11 2.76 -0.87
C LEU A 539 -10.85 3.56 -0.54
N TYR A 540 -10.13 4.10 -1.52
CA TYR A 540 -8.86 4.81 -1.27
C TYR A 540 -9.03 6.31 -1.10
N TYR A 541 -9.93 6.94 -1.87
CA TYR A 541 -9.96 8.40 -1.94
C TYR A 541 -11.32 9.01 -1.67
N GLY A 542 -12.43 8.27 -1.84
CA GLY A 542 -13.79 8.70 -1.48
C GLY A 542 -14.04 10.21 -1.67
N PRO A 543 -14.12 11.00 -0.58
CA PRO A 543 -14.38 12.45 -0.66
C PRO A 543 -13.26 13.28 -1.33
N SER A 544 -12.01 12.82 -1.30
CA SER A 544 -10.85 13.49 -1.92
C SER A 544 -10.83 13.37 -3.45
N LEU A 545 -11.57 12.40 -4.00
CA LEU A 545 -11.46 12.00 -5.40
C LEU A 545 -11.69 13.15 -6.38
N ARG A 546 -12.73 13.95 -6.16
CA ARG A 546 -13.04 15.09 -7.04
C ARG A 546 -11.88 16.09 -7.12
N ARG A 547 -11.31 16.48 -5.97
CA ARG A 547 -10.19 17.42 -5.92
C ARG A 547 -8.94 16.83 -6.56
N LEU A 548 -8.68 15.54 -6.34
CA LEU A 548 -7.59 14.81 -7.00
C LEU A 548 -7.72 14.82 -8.53
N GLU A 549 -8.91 14.56 -9.04
CA GLU A 549 -9.18 14.59 -10.49
C GLU A 549 -9.04 15.99 -11.09
N GLU A 550 -9.45 17.02 -10.34
CA GLU A 550 -9.26 18.40 -10.74
C GLU A 550 -7.77 18.78 -10.78
N ILE A 551 -6.96 18.32 -9.82
CA ILE A 551 -5.51 18.53 -9.80
C ILE A 551 -4.84 17.76 -10.95
N LYS A 552 -5.18 16.48 -11.12
CA LYS A 552 -4.68 15.62 -12.21
C LYS A 552 -4.86 16.28 -13.57
N ALA A 553 -6.05 16.81 -13.84
CA ALA A 553 -6.35 17.50 -15.09
C ALA A 553 -5.47 18.73 -15.35
N ARG A 554 -4.99 19.42 -14.30
CA ARG A 554 -4.11 20.58 -14.44
C ARG A 554 -2.65 20.18 -14.65
N VAL A 555 -2.15 19.21 -13.88
CA VAL A 555 -0.71 18.88 -13.84
C VAL A 555 -0.30 17.77 -14.81
N ASP A 556 -1.27 16.98 -15.29
CA ASP A 556 -1.05 15.91 -16.25
C ASP A 556 -2.29 15.73 -17.18
N PRO A 557 -2.58 16.72 -18.04
CA PRO A 557 -3.75 16.69 -18.93
C PRO A 557 -3.70 15.58 -19.98
N THR A 558 -2.52 15.00 -20.24
CA THR A 558 -2.34 13.90 -21.22
C THR A 558 -2.38 12.52 -20.57
N ASN A 559 -2.51 12.45 -19.24
CA ASN A 559 -2.47 11.22 -18.45
C ASN A 559 -1.17 10.42 -18.69
N LEU A 560 -0.04 11.12 -18.75
CA LEU A 560 1.29 10.54 -18.95
C LEU A 560 1.69 9.66 -17.76
N LEU A 561 1.51 10.17 -16.54
CA LEU A 561 1.78 9.47 -15.29
C LEU A 561 0.55 8.64 -14.93
N ARG A 562 0.49 7.39 -15.38
CA ARG A 562 -0.68 6.52 -15.17
C ARG A 562 -0.30 5.09 -14.86
N ASN A 563 -1.14 4.46 -14.05
CA ASN A 563 -1.12 3.04 -13.71
C ASN A 563 -2.54 2.46 -13.90
N PRO A 564 -2.76 1.15 -13.72
CA PRO A 564 -4.08 0.54 -13.93
C PRO A 564 -5.22 1.15 -13.10
N GLN A 565 -4.92 1.79 -11.97
CA GLN A 565 -5.87 2.50 -11.10
C GLN A 565 -5.66 4.04 -11.18
N SER A 566 -5.56 4.58 -12.40
CA SER A 566 -5.39 6.03 -12.64
C SER A 566 -6.68 6.83 -12.40
N LEU A 567 -6.55 8.14 -12.16
CA LEU A 567 -7.66 9.09 -11.88
C LEU A 567 -8.49 9.47 -13.12
N GLY A 568 -8.82 8.49 -13.96
CA GLY A 568 -9.62 8.61 -15.17
C GLY A 568 -8.85 8.32 -16.46
N SER A 569 -9.62 8.16 -17.54
CA SER A 569 -9.11 8.07 -18.89
C SER A 569 -8.54 9.40 -19.38
N ARG A 570 -7.71 9.34 -20.42
CA ARG A 570 -7.17 10.55 -21.06
C ARG A 570 -8.28 11.49 -21.52
N THR A 571 -9.34 10.96 -22.13
CA THR A 571 -10.47 11.75 -22.64
C THR A 571 -11.20 12.48 -21.52
N GLU A 572 -11.44 11.81 -20.39
CA GLU A 572 -12.10 12.43 -19.23
C GLU A 572 -11.24 13.54 -18.61
N ILE A 573 -9.93 13.29 -18.49
CA ILE A 573 -8.95 14.25 -17.98
C ILE A 573 -8.88 15.48 -18.91
N GLU A 574 -8.76 15.28 -20.22
CA GLU A 574 -8.75 16.37 -21.20
C GLU A 574 -10.06 17.18 -21.17
N HIS A 575 -11.21 16.52 -21.01
CA HIS A 575 -12.50 17.19 -20.89
C HIS A 575 -12.55 18.08 -19.64
N ARG A 576 -12.11 17.56 -18.48
CA ARG A 576 -12.01 18.33 -17.23
C ARG A 576 -11.08 19.54 -17.38
N TRP A 577 -9.91 19.34 -17.96
CA TRP A 577 -8.93 20.41 -18.20
C TRP A 577 -9.51 21.53 -19.08
N LYS A 578 -10.13 21.18 -20.22
CA LYS A 578 -10.79 22.14 -21.12
C LYS A 578 -11.94 22.88 -20.43
N SER A 579 -12.67 22.22 -19.53
CA SER A 579 -13.74 22.84 -18.74
C SER A 579 -13.18 23.87 -17.75
N GLN A 580 -12.15 23.50 -16.99
CA GLN A 580 -11.48 24.39 -16.03
C GLN A 580 -10.89 25.63 -16.71
N ARG A 581 -10.19 25.45 -17.84
CA ARG A 581 -9.59 26.56 -18.60
C ARG A 581 -10.64 27.55 -19.08
N ARG A 582 -11.76 27.06 -19.63
CA ARG A 582 -12.90 27.91 -20.04
C ARG A 582 -13.51 28.68 -18.87
N SER A 583 -13.55 28.08 -17.68
CA SER A 583 -14.02 28.77 -16.47
C SER A 583 -13.08 29.91 -16.05
N LEU A 584 -11.76 29.66 -16.09
CA LEU A 584 -10.74 30.67 -15.78
C LEU A 584 -10.77 31.84 -16.78
N ASP A 585 -10.85 31.55 -18.08
CA ASP A 585 -10.93 32.57 -19.13
C ASP A 585 -12.18 33.45 -18.95
N ARG A 586 -13.33 32.86 -18.57
CA ARG A 586 -14.56 33.60 -18.24
C ARG A 586 -14.38 34.48 -17.01
N ALA A 587 -13.76 33.98 -15.95
CA ALA A 587 -13.51 34.73 -14.73
C ALA A 587 -12.56 35.91 -14.98
N MET A 588 -11.47 35.71 -15.72
CA MET A 588 -10.55 36.78 -16.12
C MET A 588 -11.24 37.81 -17.02
N SER A 589 -12.06 37.36 -17.97
CA SER A 589 -12.85 38.26 -18.83
C SER A 589 -13.89 39.06 -18.05
N ALA A 590 -14.50 38.48 -17.00
CA ALA A 590 -15.41 39.18 -16.10
C ALA A 590 -14.68 40.21 -15.23
N ALA A 591 -13.52 39.85 -14.65
CA ALA A 591 -12.68 40.76 -13.87
C ALA A 591 -12.15 41.93 -14.71
N ASN A 592 -11.74 41.67 -15.95
CA ASN A 592 -11.31 42.73 -16.88
C ASN A 592 -12.47 43.64 -17.31
N ARG A 593 -13.71 43.11 -17.37
CA ARG A 593 -14.90 43.94 -17.60
C ARG A 593 -15.25 44.80 -16.40
N SER A 594 -15.21 44.26 -15.18
CA SER A 594 -15.47 45.03 -13.97
C SER A 594 -14.42 46.13 -13.72
N LEU A 595 -13.15 45.89 -14.08
CA LEU A 595 -12.10 46.91 -14.05
C LEU A 595 -12.29 48.01 -15.11
N ARG A 596 -12.92 47.70 -16.25
CA ARG A 596 -13.26 48.69 -17.30
C ARG A 596 -14.55 49.46 -17.01
N THR A 597 -15.39 48.98 -16.11
CA THR A 597 -16.64 49.64 -15.68
C THR A 597 -16.54 50.23 -14.28
N GLY A 598 -15.34 50.66 -13.86
CA GLY A 598 -15.15 51.48 -12.64
C GLY A 598 -15.99 52.77 -12.69
N PRO A 599 -16.35 53.35 -11.54
CA PRO A 599 -17.51 54.24 -11.42
C PRO A 599 -17.27 55.58 -12.11
N ASP A 600 -17.91 55.79 -13.26
CA ASP A 600 -18.30 57.13 -13.69
C ASP A 600 -19.50 57.56 -12.83
N ARG A 601 -19.22 58.22 -11.69
CA ARG A 601 -20.09 59.22 -11.07
C ARG A 601 -19.27 60.26 -10.32
#